data_AF-A0A966F651-F1
#
_entry.id   AF-A0A966F651-F1
#
_cell.length_a   1.000
_cell.length_b   1.000
_cell.length_c   1.000
_cell.angle_alpha   90.00
_cell.angle_beta   90.00
_cell.angle_gamma   90.00
#
_symmetry.space_group_name_H-M   'P 1'
#
loop_
_entity.id
_entity.type
_entity.pdbx_description
1 polymer ?
#
loop_
_entity_poly.entity_id
_entity_poly.type
_entity_poly.pdbx_seq_one_letter_code
_entity_poly.pdbx_strand_id
1 'polypeptide(L)'
;MNIILVIMILTLLIPIYQGWKDEDIWQKMLAVASISSKTAILILFISVLRDDWMIAIVGVIILTVGNAGFMLLAQVIKRVTTEN
;
A
#
# COMPACT_ATOMS: atom_id res chain seq x y z
N MET A 1 -11.20 -22.39 -2.51
CA MET A 1 -11.50 -21.04 -3.04
C MET A 1 -11.63 -19.97 -1.94
N ASN A 2 -12.18 -20.26 -0.76
CA ASN A 2 -12.31 -19.28 0.36
C ASN A 2 -11.01 -19.04 1.16
N ILE A 3 -10.12 -20.03 1.25
CA ILE A 3 -8.92 -19.96 2.11
C ILE A 3 -7.91 -18.90 1.65
N ILE A 4 -7.77 -18.69 0.35
CA ILE A 4 -6.85 -17.68 -0.22
C ILE A 4 -7.35 -16.27 0.13
N LEU A 5 -8.66 -16.00 -0.01
CA LEU A 5 -9.28 -14.72 0.38
C LEU A 5 -9.11 -14.42 1.88
N VAL A 6 -9.24 -15.45 2.73
CA VAL A 6 -9.07 -15.31 4.18
C VAL A 6 -7.62 -15.00 4.56
N ILE A 7 -6.65 -15.68 3.94
CA ILE A 7 -5.22 -15.41 4.15
C ILE A 7 -4.87 -13.98 3.71
N MET A 8 -5.47 -13.48 2.63
CA MET A 8 -5.27 -12.12 2.13
C MET A 8 -5.84 -11.03 3.05
N ILE A 9 -7.03 -11.26 3.63
CA ILE A 9 -7.61 -10.39 4.66
C ILE A 9 -6.71 -10.34 5.90
N LEU A 10 -6.20 -11.50 6.34
CA LEU A 10 -5.28 -11.58 7.48
C LEU A 10 -3.96 -10.84 7.23
N THR A 11 -3.44 -10.85 5.98
CA THR A 11 -2.23 -10.10 5.63
C THR A 11 -2.45 -8.59 5.64
N LEU A 12 -3.67 -8.14 5.38
CA LEU A 12 -4.06 -6.73 5.39
C LEU A 12 -4.19 -6.16 6.80
N LEU A 13 -4.43 -7.00 7.82
CA LEU A 13 -4.45 -6.60 9.23
C LEU A 13 -3.06 -6.23 9.79
N ILE A 14 -2.00 -6.88 9.31
CA ILE A 14 -0.62 -6.67 9.79
C ILE A 14 -0.20 -5.20 9.71
N PRO A 15 -0.38 -4.52 8.56
CA PRO A 15 0.06 -3.15 8.46
C PRO A 15 -0.94 -2.12 9.01
N ILE A 16 -2.23 -2.47 9.15
CA ILE A 16 -3.19 -1.67 9.94
C ILE A 16 -2.72 -1.60 11.40
N TYR A 17 -2.21 -2.70 11.95
CA TYR A 17 -1.65 -2.74 13.30
C TYR A 17 -0.36 -1.91 13.44
N GLN A 18 0.53 -1.93 12.43
CA GLN A 18 1.72 -1.06 12.44
C GLN A 18 1.35 0.43 12.35
N GLY A 19 0.35 0.79 11.54
CA GLY A 19 -0.10 2.18 11.43
C GLY A 19 -0.71 2.75 12.71
N TRP A 20 -1.09 1.91 13.67
CA TRP A 20 -1.64 2.36 14.96
C TRP A 20 -0.57 2.54 16.05
N LYS A 21 0.65 2.01 15.86
CA LYS A 21 1.67 1.94 16.90
C LYS A 21 2.71 3.07 16.86
N ASP A 22 2.87 3.76 15.73
CA ASP A 22 3.84 4.86 15.59
C ASP A 22 3.16 6.23 15.51
N GLU A 23 3.52 7.13 16.43
CA GLU A 23 3.14 8.55 16.44
C GLU A 23 3.94 9.38 15.40
N ASP A 24 5.00 8.81 14.83
CA ASP A 24 5.88 9.50 13.89
C ASP A 24 5.33 9.46 12.46
N ILE A 25 5.02 10.63 11.89
CA ILE A 25 4.34 10.79 10.60
C ILE A 25 5.12 10.09 9.46
N TRP A 26 6.45 10.10 9.56
CA TRP A 26 7.34 9.43 8.62
C TRP A 26 7.22 7.91 8.67
N GLN A 27 7.18 7.31 9.86
CA GLN A 27 6.99 5.86 10.04
C GLN A 27 5.60 5.44 9.54
N LYS A 28 4.58 6.22 9.88
CA LYS A 28 3.20 5.96 9.46
C LYS A 28 3.06 5.92 7.94
N MET A 29 3.74 6.82 7.24
CA MET A 29 3.70 6.89 5.80
C MET A 29 4.56 5.81 5.10
N LEU A 30 5.68 5.39 5.70
CA LEU A 30 6.41 4.19 5.27
C LEU A 30 5.56 2.92 5.43
N ALA A 31 4.81 2.82 6.53
CA ALA A 31 3.88 1.72 6.74
C ALA A 31 2.80 1.69 5.65
N VAL A 32 2.20 2.83 5.30
CA VAL A 32 1.19 2.93 4.24
C VAL A 32 1.77 2.62 2.85
N ALA A 33 2.98 3.08 2.54
CA ALA A 33 3.69 2.71 1.30
C ALA A 33 3.92 1.19 1.17
N SER A 34 4.25 0.52 2.29
CA SER A 34 4.41 -0.93 2.36
C SER A 34 3.07 -1.67 2.16
N ILE A 35 1.97 -1.16 2.71
CA ILE A 35 0.60 -1.67 2.46
C ILE A 35 0.28 -1.66 0.99
N SER A 36 0.45 -0.49 0.37
CA SER A 36 0.11 -0.26 -1.03
C SER A 36 0.90 -1.20 -1.94
N SER A 37 2.21 -1.33 -1.71
CA SER A 37 3.08 -2.22 -2.48
C SER A 37 2.66 -3.69 -2.35
N LYS A 38 2.42 -4.18 -1.12
CA LYS A 38 1.96 -5.57 -0.90
C LYS A 38 0.61 -5.85 -1.54
N THR A 39 -0.32 -4.89 -1.43
CA THR A 39 -1.66 -5.01 -2.00
C THR A 39 -1.61 -5.01 -3.52
N ALA A 40 -0.80 -4.14 -4.13
CA ALA A 40 -0.67 -4.07 -5.58
C ALA A 40 -0.01 -5.31 -6.18
N ILE A 41 1.02 -5.88 -5.53
CA ILE A 41 1.60 -7.17 -5.94
C ILE A 41 0.55 -8.28 -5.88
N LEU A 42 -0.30 -8.29 -4.85
CA LEU A 42 -1.41 -9.25 -4.74
C LEU A 42 -2.44 -9.08 -5.86
N ILE A 43 -2.77 -7.84 -6.24
CA ILE A 43 -3.67 -7.56 -7.37
C ILE A 43 -3.07 -8.08 -8.68
N LEU A 44 -1.76 -7.88 -8.90
CA LEU A 44 -1.06 -8.44 -10.07
C LEU A 44 -1.07 -9.96 -10.07
N PHE A 45 -0.83 -10.59 -8.92
CA PHE A 45 -0.88 -12.05 -8.78
C PHE A 45 -2.28 -12.62 -9.09
N ILE A 46 -3.34 -11.97 -8.59
CA ILE A 46 -4.73 -12.36 -8.90
C ILE A 46 -5.05 -12.16 -10.38
N SER A 47 -4.56 -11.08 -10.99
CA SER A 47 -4.77 -10.81 -12.41
C SER A 47 -4.19 -11.91 -13.29
N VAL A 48 -2.97 -12.37 -13.02
CA VAL A 48 -2.35 -13.50 -13.73
C VAL A 48 -3.15 -14.79 -13.54
N LEU A 49 -3.68 -15.05 -12.33
CA LEU A 49 -4.49 -16.23 -12.06
C LEU A 49 -5.87 -16.22 -12.75
N ARG A 50 -6.46 -15.04 -12.95
CA ARG A 50 -7.76 -14.87 -13.63
C ARG A 50 -7.64 -14.60 -15.13
N ASP A 51 -6.42 -14.46 -15.63
CA ASP A 51 -6.11 -14.04 -17.01
C ASP A 51 -6.82 -12.72 -17.40
N ASP A 52 -7.02 -11.84 -16.42
CA ASP A 52 -7.72 -10.56 -16.59
C ASP A 52 -6.71 -9.41 -16.63
N TRP A 53 -6.44 -8.94 -17.84
CA TRP A 53 -5.49 -7.86 -18.12
C TRP A 53 -5.89 -6.51 -17.52
N MET A 54 -7.19 -6.22 -17.38
CA MET A 54 -7.63 -4.93 -16.82
C MET A 54 -7.28 -4.81 -15.33
N ILE A 55 -7.36 -5.92 -14.59
CA ILE A 55 -6.97 -5.96 -13.18
C ILE A 55 -5.46 -5.78 -13.02
N ALA A 56 -4.65 -6.29 -13.95
CA ALA A 56 -3.21 -6.09 -13.95
C ALA A 56 -2.84 -4.60 -14.05
N ILE A 57 -3.47 -3.87 -14.97
CA ILE A 57 -3.22 -2.44 -15.16
C ILE A 57 -3.52 -1.65 -13.89
N VAL A 58 -4.64 -1.95 -13.22
CA VAL A 58 -4.98 -1.34 -11.93
C VAL A 58 -3.90 -1.62 -10.89
N GLY A 59 -3.40 -2.86 -10.82
CA GLY A 59 -2.28 -3.23 -9.95
C GLY A 59 -1.01 -2.41 -10.22
N VAL A 60 -0.62 -2.24 -11.48
CA VAL A 60 0.55 -1.42 -11.88
C VAL A 60 0.37 0.05 -11.49
N ILE A 61 -0.82 0.61 -11.69
CA ILE A 61 -1.13 2.00 -11.33
C ILE A 61 -0.98 2.19 -9.82
N ILE A 62 -1.53 1.28 -9.01
CA ILE A 62 -1.42 1.36 -7.54
C ILE A 62 0.05 1.26 -7.10
N LEU A 63 0.83 0.36 -7.72
CA LEU A 63 2.26 0.18 -7.43
C LEU A 63 3.08 1.44 -7.72
N THR A 64 2.82 2.09 -8.85
CA THR A 64 3.59 3.24 -9.32
C THR A 64 3.11 4.54 -8.67
N VAL A 65 1.84 4.89 -8.88
CA VAL A 65 1.25 6.15 -8.41
C VAL A 65 1.09 6.16 -6.90
N GLY A 66 0.71 5.04 -6.28
CA GLY A 66 0.54 4.96 -4.83
C GLY A 66 1.86 5.24 -4.11
N ASN A 67 2.93 4.56 -4.50
CA ASN A 67 4.22 4.69 -3.82
C ASN A 67 4.87 6.07 -4.06
N ALA A 68 4.77 6.60 -5.28
CA ALA A 68 5.22 7.97 -5.59
C ALA A 68 4.39 9.03 -4.84
N GLY A 69 3.07 8.82 -4.76
CA GLY A 69 2.15 9.69 -4.04
C GLY A 69 2.48 9.78 -2.54
N PHE A 70 2.76 8.64 -1.89
CA PHE A 70 3.20 8.66 -0.49
C PHE A 70 4.53 9.39 -0.32
N MET A 71 5.48 9.19 -1.23
CA MET A 71 6.78 9.88 -1.17
C MET A 71 6.67 11.40 -1.36
N LEU A 72 5.73 11.87 -2.18
CA LEU A 72 5.40 13.30 -2.30
C LEU A 72 4.72 13.83 -1.03
N LEU A 73 3.75 13.10 -0.50
CA LEU A 73 3.03 13.46 0.72
C LEU A 73 4.01 13.62 1.90
N ALA A 74 5.03 12.77 1.95
CA ALA A 74 6.18 12.87 2.85
C ALA A 74 6.86 14.22 2.83
N GLN A 75 7.20 14.65 1.61
CA GLN A 75 7.96 15.85 1.37
C GLN A 75 7.10 17.08 1.67
N VAL A 76 5.80 17.03 1.34
CA VAL A 76 4.85 18.09 1.68
C VAL A 76 4.73 18.24 3.19
N ILE A 77 4.48 17.14 3.92
CA ILE A 77 4.35 17.22 5.38
C ILE A 77 5.66 17.70 6.02
N LYS A 78 6.81 17.17 5.58
CA LYS A 78 8.12 17.64 6.07
C LYS A 78 8.30 19.15 5.89
N ARG A 79 7.93 19.69 4.73
CA ARG A 79 8.03 21.14 4.47
C ARG A 79 7.12 21.93 5.41
N VAL A 80 5.85 21.55 5.51
CA VAL A 80 4.87 22.23 6.38
C VAL A 80 5.26 22.17 7.87
N THR A 81 5.83 21.05 8.34
CA THR A 81 6.25 20.90 9.73
C THR A 81 7.59 21.59 10.04
N THR A 82 8.49 21.73 9.06
CA THR A 82 9.81 22.39 9.26
C THR A 82 9.73 23.91 9.09
N GLU A 83 8.65 24.43 8.50
CA GLU A 83 8.42 25.87 8.28
C GLU A 83 7.61 26.55 9.41
N ASN A 84 7.54 25.90 10.59
CA ASN A 84 7.01 26.43 11.86
C ASN A 84 8.10 26.37 12.93
#